data_AF-A0A7Y5WPD7-F1
#
_entry.id   AF-A0A7Y5WPD7-F1
#
_cell.length_a   1.000
_cell.length_b   1.000
_cell.length_c   1.000
_cell.angle_alpha   90.00
_cell.angle_beta   90.00
_cell.angle_gamma   90.00
#
_symmetry.space_group_name_H-M   'P 1'
#
loop_
_entity.id
_entity.type
_entity.pdbx_description
1 polymer ?
#
loop_
_entity_poly.entity_id
_entity_poly.type
_entity_poly.pdbx_seq_one_letter_code
_entity_poly.pdbx_strand_id
1 'polypeptide(L)'
;MRTHPTNPGISLRPPTSGAGRPASAHSRAKDSRAAAAEIISQSDRQLHGAAPTAVFVFLSAAHDGRTLIAALREGYAQAQVVGCTTAGEFVERDGSVGGVAAMALPSSTTRAAYGVVAQLERGLEAGIRDAAKRLGRMAGAELSTLDPTRWVGILLADGMGMKEEEINDALGMVAPRLIFVGDSAGDDLA
;
A
#
# COMPACT_ATOMS: atom_id res chain seq x y z
N MET A 1 9.04 27.29 14.67
CA MET A 1 9.19 26.20 13.69
C MET A 1 9.31 26.84 12.32
N ARG A 2 10.52 26.89 11.75
CA ARG A 2 10.78 27.56 10.45
C ARG A 2 10.60 26.52 9.35
N THR A 3 9.64 26.71 8.47
CA THR A 3 9.45 25.88 7.27
C THR A 3 10.50 26.27 6.23
N HIS A 4 11.29 25.30 5.78
CA HIS A 4 12.16 25.50 4.63
C HIS A 4 11.30 25.52 3.34
N PRO A 5 11.60 26.40 2.37
CA PRO A 5 10.87 26.41 1.10
C PRO A 5 11.12 25.11 0.33
N THR A 6 10.04 24.54 -0.21
CA THR A 6 10.06 23.36 -1.07
C THR A 6 10.91 23.63 -2.32
N ASN A 7 11.73 22.65 -2.70
CA ASN A 7 12.62 22.72 -3.86
C ASN A 7 11.79 22.96 -5.14
N PRO A 8 12.03 24.04 -5.93
CA PRO A 8 11.15 24.48 -7.02
C PRO A 8 11.07 23.55 -8.25
N GLY A 9 11.57 22.31 -8.17
CA GLY A 9 11.55 21.32 -9.24
C GLY A 9 10.62 20.12 -9.02
N ILE A 10 9.97 19.97 -7.86
CA ILE A 10 9.04 18.85 -7.61
C ILE A 10 7.66 19.24 -8.15
N SER A 11 7.35 18.78 -9.36
CA SER A 11 5.98 18.84 -9.88
C SER A 11 5.08 17.94 -9.02
N LEU A 12 4.23 18.55 -8.20
CA LEU A 12 3.09 17.88 -7.55
C LEU A 12 1.95 17.57 -8.54
N ARG A 13 2.08 17.96 -9.82
CA ARG A 13 1.12 17.57 -10.85
C ARG A 13 1.38 16.13 -11.27
N PRO A 14 0.34 15.27 -11.28
CA PRO A 14 0.47 13.93 -11.83
C PRO A 14 0.97 14.01 -13.29
N PRO A 15 1.96 13.22 -13.70
CA PRO A 15 2.49 13.26 -15.07
C PRO A 15 1.38 12.97 -16.08
N THR A 16 1.30 13.73 -17.18
CA THR A 16 0.26 13.53 -18.20
C THR A 16 0.36 12.14 -18.84
N SER A 17 -0.81 11.56 -19.14
CA SER A 17 -1.05 10.17 -19.58
C SER A 17 0.07 9.54 -20.42
N GLY A 18 0.62 8.45 -19.91
CA GLY A 18 1.60 7.60 -20.57
C GLY A 18 1.68 6.26 -19.83
N ALA A 19 1.97 5.19 -20.55
CA ALA A 19 2.14 3.85 -19.99
C ALA A 19 3.05 3.90 -18.75
N GLY A 20 2.59 3.33 -17.62
CA GLY A 20 3.37 3.27 -16.37
C GLY A 20 2.82 4.04 -15.17
N ARG A 21 1.69 4.75 -15.31
CA ARG A 21 1.06 5.44 -14.16
C ARG A 21 0.31 4.44 -13.25
N PRO A 22 0.38 4.62 -11.92
CA PRO A 22 -0.55 3.97 -11.00
C PRO A 22 -2.00 4.30 -11.37
N ALA A 23 -2.89 3.33 -11.24
CA ALA A 23 -4.32 3.56 -11.30
C ALA A 23 -4.86 3.86 -9.90
N SER A 24 -5.79 4.81 -9.80
CA SER A 24 -6.54 5.08 -8.57
C SER A 24 -8.01 4.73 -8.79
N ALA A 25 -8.61 4.01 -7.83
CA ALA A 25 -10.00 3.59 -7.92
C ALA A 25 -10.70 3.79 -6.59
N HIS A 26 -12.02 4.02 -6.63
CA HIS A 26 -12.84 4.10 -5.43
C HIS A 26 -14.19 3.42 -5.65
N SER A 27 -14.79 2.94 -4.57
CA SER A 27 -16.14 2.37 -4.56
C SER A 27 -16.93 2.93 -3.39
N ARG A 28 -18.22 3.19 -3.65
CA ARG A 28 -19.23 3.50 -2.61
C ARG A 28 -20.25 2.38 -2.42
N ALA A 29 -20.07 1.25 -3.12
CA ALA A 29 -20.91 0.09 -2.96
C ALA A 29 -20.78 -0.45 -1.52
N LYS A 30 -21.90 -0.76 -0.88
CA LYS A 30 -21.91 -1.35 0.49
C LYS A 30 -21.52 -2.83 0.49
N ASP A 31 -21.80 -3.53 -0.60
CA ASP A 31 -21.40 -4.93 -0.73
C ASP A 31 -19.91 -5.01 -1.08
N SER A 32 -19.19 -5.86 -0.36
CA SER A 32 -17.73 -5.96 -0.46
C SER A 32 -17.27 -6.57 -1.79
N ARG A 33 -18.08 -7.46 -2.39
CA ARG A 33 -17.74 -8.06 -3.69
C ARG A 33 -18.07 -7.11 -4.84
N ALA A 34 -19.18 -6.40 -4.76
CA ALA A 34 -19.52 -5.32 -5.68
C ALA A 34 -18.45 -4.22 -5.67
N ALA A 35 -18.00 -3.83 -4.47
CA ALA A 35 -16.91 -2.86 -4.33
C ALA A 35 -15.62 -3.34 -5.02
N ALA A 36 -15.22 -4.59 -4.81
CA ALA A 36 -14.06 -5.16 -5.50
C ALA A 36 -14.21 -5.14 -7.04
N ALA A 37 -15.39 -5.46 -7.56
CA ALA A 37 -15.66 -5.43 -9.00
C ALA A 37 -15.57 -4.00 -9.57
N GLU A 38 -16.06 -2.99 -8.85
CA GLU A 38 -15.93 -1.59 -9.24
C GLU A 38 -14.46 -1.15 -9.26
N ILE A 39 -13.69 -1.52 -8.22
CA ILE A 39 -12.25 -1.23 -8.13
C ILE A 39 -11.48 -1.84 -9.31
N ILE A 40 -11.77 -3.11 -9.66
CA ILE A 40 -11.14 -3.79 -10.80
C ILE A 40 -11.47 -3.04 -12.09
N SER A 41 -12.75 -2.82 -12.35
CA SER A 41 -13.22 -2.16 -13.57
C SER A 41 -12.61 -0.77 -13.77
N GLN A 42 -12.53 0.03 -12.70
CA GLN A 42 -11.93 1.36 -12.74
C GLN A 42 -10.41 1.33 -12.96
N SER A 43 -9.73 0.37 -12.35
CA SER A 43 -8.27 0.22 -12.47
C SER A 43 -7.90 -0.22 -13.88
N ASP A 44 -8.58 -1.22 -14.45
CA ASP A 44 -8.31 -1.73 -15.80
C ASP A 44 -8.41 -0.65 -16.88
N ARG A 45 -9.37 0.28 -16.74
CA ARG A 45 -9.52 1.43 -17.65
C ARG A 45 -8.30 2.36 -17.65
N GLN A 46 -7.60 2.46 -16.53
CA GLN A 46 -6.45 3.36 -16.33
C GLN A 46 -5.11 2.67 -16.58
N LEU A 47 -5.03 1.36 -16.36
CA LEU A 47 -3.81 0.59 -16.58
C LEU A 47 -3.55 0.33 -18.08
N HIS A 48 -4.51 0.64 -18.96
CA HIS A 48 -4.38 0.56 -20.42
C HIS A 48 -3.86 -0.80 -20.91
N GLY A 49 -4.33 -1.89 -20.29
CA GLY A 49 -3.95 -3.26 -20.64
C GLY A 49 -2.71 -3.82 -19.92
N ALA A 50 -2.03 -3.02 -19.09
CA ALA A 50 -0.99 -3.56 -18.20
C ALA A 50 -1.63 -4.26 -16.99
N ALA A 51 -1.23 -5.50 -16.70
CA ALA A 51 -1.63 -6.16 -15.46
C ALA A 51 -0.98 -5.48 -14.25
N PRO A 52 -1.68 -5.34 -13.11
CA PRO A 52 -1.08 -4.81 -11.89
C PRO A 52 -0.13 -5.82 -11.25
N THR A 53 0.97 -5.32 -10.70
CA THR A 53 1.91 -6.12 -9.88
C THR A 53 1.60 -5.98 -8.39
N ALA A 54 1.06 -4.84 -7.97
CA ALA A 54 0.64 -4.59 -6.61
C ALA A 54 -0.70 -3.84 -6.60
N VAL A 55 -1.55 -4.16 -5.63
CA VAL A 55 -2.80 -3.44 -5.37
C VAL A 55 -2.87 -3.14 -3.88
N PHE A 56 -2.88 -1.86 -3.54
CA PHE A 56 -3.10 -1.35 -2.19
C PHE A 56 -4.57 -0.98 -2.04
N VAL A 57 -5.17 -1.39 -0.93
CA VAL A 57 -6.59 -1.17 -0.67
C VAL A 57 -6.79 -0.62 0.72
N PHE A 58 -7.56 0.45 0.80
CA PHE A 58 -7.97 1.12 2.03
C PHE A 58 -9.49 1.00 2.11
N LEU A 59 -9.99 0.33 3.14
CA LEU A 59 -11.43 0.04 3.26
C LEU A 59 -11.97 0.49 4.62
N SER A 60 -13.17 1.04 4.62
CA SER A 60 -13.90 1.28 5.87
C SER A 60 -14.15 -0.03 6.62
N ALA A 61 -14.19 0.05 7.95
CA ALA A 61 -14.54 -1.07 8.83
C ALA A 61 -15.94 -1.65 8.57
N ALA A 62 -16.81 -0.93 7.84
CA ALA A 62 -18.12 -1.42 7.42
C ALA A 62 -18.03 -2.56 6.37
N HIS A 63 -16.88 -2.74 5.71
CA HIS A 63 -16.65 -3.78 4.72
C HIS A 63 -16.11 -5.08 5.33
N ASP A 64 -16.49 -6.21 4.75
CA ASP A 64 -15.79 -7.48 4.98
C ASP A 64 -14.50 -7.48 4.15
N GLY A 65 -13.40 -7.10 4.79
CA GLY A 65 -12.08 -7.08 4.17
C GLY A 65 -11.63 -8.44 3.65
N ARG A 66 -12.07 -9.56 4.24
CA ARG A 66 -11.70 -10.90 3.73
C ARG A 66 -12.37 -11.16 2.40
N THR A 67 -13.67 -10.88 2.31
CA THR A 67 -14.44 -11.02 1.07
C THR A 67 -13.91 -10.10 -0.02
N LEU A 68 -13.61 -8.84 0.32
CA LEU A 68 -13.09 -7.87 -0.62
C LEU A 68 -11.71 -8.27 -1.17
N ILE A 69 -10.76 -8.61 -0.29
CA ILE A 69 -9.41 -8.99 -0.69
C ILE A 69 -9.41 -10.30 -1.48
N ALA A 70 -10.29 -11.26 -1.12
CA ALA A 70 -10.45 -12.48 -1.90
C ALA A 70 -10.92 -12.18 -3.33
N ALA A 71 -11.95 -11.35 -3.50
CA ALA A 71 -12.45 -10.96 -4.81
C ALA A 71 -11.40 -10.20 -5.65
N LEU A 72 -10.60 -9.33 -5.03
CA LEU A 72 -9.50 -8.66 -5.72
C LEU A 72 -8.39 -9.64 -6.14
N ARG A 73 -8.08 -10.64 -5.32
CA ARG A 73 -7.11 -11.70 -5.68
C ARG A 73 -7.62 -12.60 -6.80
N GLU A 74 -8.92 -12.87 -6.84
CA GLU A 74 -9.56 -13.58 -7.96
C GLU A 74 -9.39 -12.79 -9.27
N GLY A 75 -9.65 -11.47 -9.24
CA GLY A 75 -9.49 -10.60 -10.40
C GLY A 75 -8.03 -10.33 -10.81
N TYR A 76 -7.11 -10.31 -9.85
CA TYR A 76 -5.69 -10.02 -10.06
C TYR A 76 -4.79 -11.11 -9.49
N ALA A 77 -4.90 -12.33 -10.02
CA ALA A 77 -4.22 -13.52 -9.51
C ALA A 77 -2.67 -13.42 -9.43
N GLN A 78 -2.06 -12.53 -10.22
CA GLN A 78 -0.60 -12.32 -10.25
C GLN A 78 -0.15 -11.11 -9.42
N ALA A 79 -1.08 -10.32 -8.88
CA ALA A 79 -0.75 -9.12 -8.12
C ALA A 79 -0.61 -9.42 -6.63
N GLN A 80 0.32 -8.73 -5.99
CA GLN A 80 0.36 -8.66 -4.54
C GLN A 80 -0.74 -7.71 -4.06
N VAL A 81 -1.80 -8.27 -3.48
CA VAL A 81 -2.89 -7.49 -2.88
C VAL A 81 -2.61 -7.30 -1.39
N VAL A 82 -2.51 -6.03 -0.97
CA VAL A 82 -2.30 -5.60 0.42
C VAL A 82 -3.44 -4.64 0.77
N GLY A 83 -4.03 -4.80 1.96
CA GLY A 83 -5.02 -3.84 2.43
C GLY A 83 -4.95 -3.61 3.93
N CYS A 84 -5.41 -2.44 4.33
CA CYS A 84 -5.61 -2.04 5.72
C CYS A 84 -6.94 -1.31 5.86
N THR A 85 -7.42 -1.15 7.10
CA THR A 85 -8.58 -0.31 7.38
C THR A 85 -8.22 1.17 7.17
N THR A 86 -9.24 2.02 7.07
CA THR A 86 -9.09 3.46 6.91
C THR A 86 -10.19 4.22 7.65
N ALA A 87 -9.86 5.43 8.14
CA ALA A 87 -10.77 6.29 8.90
C ALA A 87 -11.57 7.27 8.02
N GLY A 88 -11.71 6.92 6.73
CA GLY A 88 -12.13 7.77 5.63
C GLY A 88 -11.27 7.48 4.39
N GLU A 89 -11.85 7.58 3.20
CA GLU A 89 -11.15 7.26 1.95
C GLU A 89 -10.86 8.53 1.14
N PHE A 90 -9.61 8.68 0.71
CA PHE A 90 -9.20 9.74 -0.21
C PHE A 90 -8.65 9.13 -1.48
N VAL A 91 -9.18 9.53 -2.63
CA VAL A 91 -8.58 9.29 -3.95
C VAL A 91 -8.28 10.61 -4.63
N GLU A 92 -7.43 10.60 -5.67
CA GLU A 92 -6.96 11.82 -6.36
C GLU A 92 -8.08 12.80 -6.78
N ARG A 93 -9.33 12.32 -6.92
CA ARG A 93 -10.45 13.08 -7.45
C ARG A 93 -11.64 13.24 -6.51
N ASP A 94 -11.69 12.52 -5.39
CA ASP A 94 -12.86 12.50 -4.49
C ASP A 94 -12.48 11.99 -3.09
N GLY A 95 -13.24 12.42 -2.09
CA GLY A 95 -13.26 11.83 -0.76
C GLY A 95 -14.56 11.04 -0.52
N SER A 96 -14.49 9.97 0.26
CA SER A 96 -15.67 9.28 0.78
C SER A 96 -15.50 8.84 2.22
N VAL A 97 -16.62 8.47 2.85
CA VAL A 97 -16.67 7.80 4.14
C VAL A 97 -17.50 6.53 3.94
N GLY A 98 -17.04 5.42 4.50
CA GLY A 98 -17.74 4.14 4.42
C GLY A 98 -17.54 3.39 3.10
N GLY A 99 -16.52 3.74 2.32
CA GLY A 99 -16.23 3.17 1.02
C GLY A 99 -14.93 2.38 0.97
N VAL A 100 -14.39 2.27 -0.24
CA VAL A 100 -13.12 1.60 -0.52
C VAL A 100 -12.34 2.46 -1.49
N ALA A 101 -11.06 2.71 -1.20
CA ALA A 101 -10.10 3.28 -2.13
C ALA A 101 -9.02 2.25 -2.46
N ALA A 102 -8.51 2.29 -3.69
CA ALA A 102 -7.42 1.43 -4.10
C ALA A 102 -6.42 2.17 -5.01
N MET A 103 -5.18 1.72 -4.93
CA MET A 103 -4.10 2.09 -5.84
C MET A 103 -3.51 0.83 -6.46
N ALA A 104 -3.43 0.76 -7.78
CA ALA A 104 -2.83 -0.36 -8.50
C ALA A 104 -1.56 0.09 -9.23
N LEU A 105 -0.44 -0.60 -8.98
CA LEU A 105 0.84 -0.35 -9.64
C LEU A 105 0.98 -1.26 -10.87
N PRO A 106 1.14 -0.72 -12.09
CA PRO A 106 1.25 -1.53 -13.29
C PRO A 106 2.59 -2.26 -13.37
N SER A 107 2.58 -3.42 -14.02
CA SER A 107 3.78 -4.20 -14.36
C SER A 107 4.81 -3.46 -15.23
N SER A 108 4.39 -2.40 -15.93
CA SER A 108 5.29 -1.55 -16.72
C SER A 108 6.22 -0.67 -15.88
N THR A 109 5.90 -0.41 -14.61
CA THR A 109 6.78 0.33 -13.68
C THR A 109 7.18 -0.45 -12.44
N THR A 110 6.39 -1.44 -12.03
CA THR A 110 6.67 -2.27 -10.86
C THR A 110 6.87 -3.72 -11.29
N ARG A 111 8.10 -4.22 -11.21
CA ARG A 111 8.45 -5.57 -11.68
C ARG A 111 8.02 -6.68 -10.72
N ALA A 112 8.09 -6.42 -9.43
CA ALA A 112 7.74 -7.38 -8.38
C ALA A 112 7.25 -6.64 -7.14
N ALA A 113 6.39 -7.30 -6.38
CA ALA A 113 5.92 -6.82 -5.08
C ALA A 113 5.77 -8.00 -4.13
N TYR A 114 6.17 -7.79 -2.88
CA TYR A 114 6.12 -8.80 -1.83
C TYR A 114 5.51 -8.17 -0.58
N GLY A 115 4.61 -8.89 0.08
CA GLY A 115 3.92 -8.39 1.26
C GLY A 115 3.91 -9.44 2.36
N VAL A 116 4.11 -8.98 3.60
CA VAL A 116 3.96 -9.79 4.81
C VAL A 116 3.27 -8.96 5.88
N VAL A 117 2.49 -9.60 6.74
CA VAL A 117 2.02 -9.00 8.00
C VAL A 117 3.04 -9.33 9.08
N ALA A 118 3.57 -8.31 9.74
CA ALA A 118 4.44 -8.47 10.90
C ALA A 118 3.61 -8.92 12.12
N GLN A 119 4.10 -9.94 12.81
CA GLN A 119 3.44 -10.52 14.00
C GLN A 119 4.18 -9.98 15.23
N LEU A 120 3.53 -9.11 16.00
CA LEU A 120 4.16 -8.32 17.06
C LEU A 120 3.97 -8.92 18.47
N GLU A 121 3.33 -10.08 18.59
CA GLU A 121 3.01 -10.74 19.86
C GLU A 121 4.26 -11.10 20.67
N ARG A 122 5.39 -11.32 19.98
CA ARG A 122 6.70 -11.61 20.61
C ARG A 122 7.57 -10.36 20.77
N GLY A 123 6.99 -9.17 20.63
CA GLY A 123 7.69 -7.90 20.65
C GLY A 123 7.91 -7.32 19.26
N LEU A 124 7.92 -5.98 19.19
CA LEU A 124 7.96 -5.20 17.96
C LEU A 124 9.21 -5.50 17.13
N GLU A 125 10.40 -5.41 17.74
CA GLU A 125 11.67 -5.62 17.05
C GLU A 125 11.78 -7.05 16.50
N ALA A 126 11.39 -8.06 17.30
CA ALA A 126 11.40 -9.45 16.89
C ALA A 126 10.42 -9.71 15.72
N GLY A 127 9.24 -9.09 15.77
CA GLY A 127 8.24 -9.17 14.70
C GLY A 127 8.72 -8.55 13.39
N ILE A 128 9.29 -7.35 13.45
CA ILE A 128 9.84 -6.64 12.28
C ILE A 128 11.03 -7.41 11.69
N ARG A 129 11.91 -7.95 12.53
CA ARG A 129 13.04 -8.79 12.09
C ARG A 129 12.58 -10.06 11.38
N ASP A 130 11.54 -10.72 11.87
CA ASP A 130 10.96 -11.89 11.19
C ASP A 130 10.30 -11.52 9.85
N ALA A 131 9.53 -10.42 9.83
CA ALA A 131 8.93 -9.89 8.62
C ALA A 131 9.99 -9.56 7.55
N ALA A 132 11.08 -8.89 7.94
CA ALA A 132 12.19 -8.57 7.06
C ALA A 132 12.85 -9.84 6.49
N LYS A 133 13.10 -10.86 7.32
CA LYS A 133 13.64 -12.15 6.85
C LYS A 133 12.71 -12.83 5.85
N ARG A 134 11.40 -12.80 6.08
CA ARG A 134 10.40 -13.38 5.18
C ARG A 134 10.35 -12.65 3.84
N LEU A 135 10.29 -11.32 3.85
CA LEU A 135 10.37 -10.50 2.63
C LEU A 135 11.67 -10.75 1.87
N GLY A 136 12.80 -10.85 2.58
CA GLY A 136 14.08 -11.10 1.94
C GLY A 136 14.16 -12.46 1.25
N ARG A 137 13.58 -13.50 1.85
CA ARG A 137 13.43 -14.81 1.19
C ARG A 137 12.59 -14.73 -0.08
N MET A 138 11.49 -13.98 -0.05
CA MET A 138 10.63 -13.77 -1.24
C MET A 138 11.33 -12.98 -2.34
N ALA A 139 12.12 -11.96 -1.96
CA ALA A 139 12.90 -11.15 -2.86
C ALA A 139 14.19 -11.82 -3.37
N GLY A 140 14.61 -12.93 -2.75
CA GLY A 140 15.86 -13.63 -3.05
C GLY A 140 17.11 -12.92 -2.54
N ALA A 141 16.97 -11.94 -1.64
CA ALA A 141 18.08 -11.18 -1.06
C ALA A 141 17.68 -10.60 0.32
N GLU A 142 18.63 -10.38 1.22
CA GLU A 142 18.34 -9.70 2.48
C GLU A 142 17.93 -8.24 2.24
N LEU A 143 16.95 -7.74 3.00
CA LEU A 143 16.47 -6.35 2.84
C LEU A 143 17.58 -5.32 3.02
N SER A 144 18.49 -5.55 3.97
CA SER A 144 19.69 -4.73 4.20
C SER A 144 20.62 -4.66 2.99
N THR A 145 20.52 -5.59 2.04
CA THR A 145 21.33 -5.68 0.83
C THR A 145 20.64 -5.14 -0.43
N LEU A 146 19.35 -4.82 -0.35
CA LEU A 146 18.60 -4.28 -1.48
C LEU A 146 19.13 -2.90 -1.92
N ASP A 147 18.94 -2.61 -3.20
CA ASP A 147 19.33 -1.36 -3.84
C ASP A 147 18.20 -0.34 -3.70
N PRO A 148 18.38 0.76 -2.96
CA PRO A 148 17.32 1.74 -2.70
C PRO A 148 16.92 2.56 -3.92
N THR A 149 17.66 2.48 -5.03
CA THR A 149 17.25 3.09 -6.31
C THR A 149 16.25 2.21 -7.07
N ARG A 150 16.08 0.94 -6.67
CA ARG A 150 15.22 -0.05 -7.32
C ARG A 150 14.12 -0.60 -6.41
N TRP A 151 14.25 -0.41 -5.10
CA TRP A 151 13.33 -0.92 -4.10
C TRP A 151 12.86 0.20 -3.19
N VAL A 152 11.56 0.19 -2.89
CA VAL A 152 10.92 1.03 -1.88
C VAL A 152 10.17 0.12 -0.92
N GLY A 153 10.25 0.42 0.38
CA GLY A 153 9.43 -0.24 1.39
C GLY A 153 8.09 0.46 1.54
N ILE A 154 7.00 -0.29 1.63
CA ILE A 154 5.69 0.24 2.00
C ILE A 154 5.34 -0.27 3.40
N LEU A 155 5.02 0.65 4.30
CA LEU A 155 4.59 0.35 5.66
C LEU A 155 3.14 0.78 5.84
N LEU A 156 2.27 -0.15 6.24
CA LEU A 156 0.92 0.15 6.71
C LEU A 156 0.88 -0.29 8.17
N ALA A 157 0.99 0.68 9.07
CA ALA A 157 0.99 0.43 10.51
C ALA A 157 -0.45 0.51 11.07
N ASP A 158 -0.72 -0.15 12.18
CA ASP A 158 -1.96 0.10 12.94
C ASP A 158 -1.76 1.35 13.81
N GLY A 159 -2.61 2.36 13.61
CA GLY A 159 -2.52 3.64 14.28
C GLY A 159 -2.83 3.67 15.75
N MET A 160 -3.49 2.63 16.27
CA MET A 160 -3.87 2.59 17.68
C MET A 160 -2.67 2.30 18.60
N GLY A 161 -1.51 1.96 18.04
CA GLY A 161 -0.33 1.56 18.81
C GLY A 161 0.56 2.70 19.32
N MET A 162 0.56 3.89 18.68
CA MET A 162 1.52 4.98 18.95
C MET A 162 2.99 4.50 19.00
N LYS A 163 3.38 3.61 18.08
CA LYS A 163 4.72 2.99 18.03
C LYS A 163 5.54 3.38 16.81
N GLU A 164 5.19 4.46 16.09
CA GLU A 164 5.86 4.76 14.81
C GLU A 164 7.38 4.94 14.97
N GLU A 165 7.84 5.56 16.05
CA GLU A 165 9.27 5.73 16.33
C GLU A 165 9.98 4.38 16.53
N GLU A 166 9.41 3.48 17.35
CA GLU A 166 9.96 2.13 17.56
C GLU A 166 9.97 1.31 16.26
N ILE A 167 8.92 1.43 15.43
CA ILE A 167 8.86 0.78 14.12
C ILE A 167 9.98 1.31 13.22
N ASN A 168 10.16 2.63 13.16
CA ASN A 168 11.18 3.26 12.35
C ASN A 168 12.60 2.83 12.78
N ASP A 169 12.87 2.79 14.09
CA ASP A 169 14.15 2.31 14.62
C ASP A 169 14.40 0.85 14.25
N ALA A 170 13.42 -0.03 14.44
CA ALA A 170 13.54 -1.44 14.09
C ALA A 170 13.72 -1.66 12.57
N LEU A 171 13.03 -0.88 11.72
CA LEU A 171 13.22 -0.89 10.28
C LEU A 171 14.63 -0.42 9.89
N GLY A 172 15.15 0.62 10.56
CA GLY A 172 16.52 1.11 10.40
C GLY A 172 17.57 0.04 10.68
N MET A 173 17.31 -0.88 11.61
CA MET A 173 18.23 -1.99 11.90
C MET A 173 18.23 -3.09 10.82
N VAL A 174 17.06 -3.40 10.24
CA VAL A 174 16.92 -4.56 9.33
C VAL A 174 17.03 -4.18 7.85
N ALA A 175 16.80 -2.91 7.52
CA ALA A 175 16.78 -2.39 6.16
C ALA A 175 17.36 -0.95 6.09
N PRO A 176 18.58 -0.71 6.59
CA PRO A 176 19.13 0.64 6.84
C PRO A 176 19.25 1.55 5.60
N ARG A 177 19.18 0.99 4.40
CA ARG A 177 19.33 1.74 3.15
C ARG A 177 18.01 2.00 2.44
N LEU A 178 16.96 1.24 2.76
CA LEU A 178 15.69 1.35 2.07
C LEU A 178 14.91 2.55 2.57
N ILE A 179 14.27 3.25 1.64
CA ILE A 179 13.28 4.27 1.96
C ILE A 179 11.96 3.54 2.20
N PHE A 180 11.37 3.76 3.37
CA PHE A 180 10.02 3.32 3.69
C PHE A 180 9.06 4.49 3.52
N VAL A 181 7.94 4.26 2.84
CA VAL A 181 6.85 5.21 2.66
C VAL A 181 5.58 4.56 3.18
N GLY A 182 4.74 5.35 3.85
CA GLY A 182 3.46 4.88 4.35
C GLY A 182 3.04 5.67 5.57
N ASP A 183 1.94 5.23 6.16
CA ASP A 183 1.35 5.85 7.33
C ASP A 183 0.59 4.81 8.15
N SER A 184 0.09 5.28 9.27
CA SER A 184 -0.85 4.61 10.15
C SER A 184 -2.23 4.46 9.47
N ALA A 185 -2.77 3.25 9.54
CA ALA A 185 -4.17 2.96 9.26
C ALA A 185 -5.03 3.52 10.41
N GLY A 186 -6.01 4.33 10.05
CA GLY A 186 -7.04 4.76 10.99
C GLY A 186 -8.27 3.86 10.90
N ASP A 187 -8.99 3.73 11.99
CA ASP A 187 -10.38 3.27 11.98
C ASP A 187 -11.27 4.51 12.15
N ASP A 188 -12.41 4.57 11.44
CA ASP A 188 -13.34 5.71 11.35
C ASP A 188 -13.21 6.74 12.48
N LEU A 189 -12.90 8.00 12.15
CA LEU A 189 -12.83 9.10 13.11
C LEU A 189 -14.22 9.29 13.76
N ALA A 190 -14.42 8.64 14.90
CA ALA A 190 -15.56 8.87 15.78
C ALA A 190 -15.34 10.11 16.64
#